data_AF-A0A6J2UHI8-F1
#
_entry.id   AF-A0A6J2UHI8-F1
#
_cell.length_a   1.000
_cell.length_b   1.000
_cell.length_c   1.000
_cell.angle_alpha   90.00
_cell.angle_beta   90.00
_cell.angle_gamma   90.00
#
_symmetry.space_group_name_H-M   'P 1'
#
loop_
_entity.id
_entity.type
_entity.pdbx_description
1 polymer ?
#
loop_
_entity_poly.entity_id
_entity_poly.type
_entity_poly.pdbx_seq_one_letter_code
_entity_poly.pdbx_strand_id
1 'polypeptide(L)'
;MACRITFLKAILIILNVLLSLIGVALIALSVFELNNTTPGSFEHIAVVVQIFVGSFVILTSFLGCFAAGRISLGLIWSYVICLAILLSLQIYIIAAAHSTDYVQRARSDYLALWADRRHNSERLAYIEQRYTCCGSTGPQDYILLGSGIPLNCYKNLERSSSNLFSAGCLESVQAHATDNVTNGLIIKWLLFIVEMTSLGIATHLGITVRNKLRRERF
;
A
#
# COMPACT_ATOMS: atom_id res chain seq x y z
N MET A 1 25.94 29.45 -12.84
CA MET A 1 24.54 29.33 -12.35
C MET A 1 23.67 28.45 -13.23
N ALA A 2 23.77 28.51 -14.56
CA ALA A 2 22.99 27.66 -15.48
C ALA A 2 23.20 26.14 -15.26
N CYS A 3 24.46 25.68 -15.13
CA CYS A 3 24.77 24.26 -14.91
C CYS A 3 24.08 23.67 -13.66
N ARG A 4 24.07 24.39 -12.53
CA ARG A 4 23.40 23.95 -11.30
C ARG A 4 21.88 23.83 -11.44
N ILE A 5 21.25 24.75 -12.19
CA ILE A 5 19.80 24.73 -12.43
C ILE A 5 19.43 23.54 -13.33
N THR A 6 20.20 23.29 -14.40
CA THR A 6 20.00 22.15 -15.29
C THR A 6 20.17 20.82 -14.55
N PHE A 7 21.16 20.72 -13.68
CA PHE A 7 21.38 19.53 -12.84
C PHE A 7 20.21 19.27 -11.88
N LEU A 8 19.74 20.30 -11.16
CA LEU A 8 18.58 20.17 -10.26
C LEU A 8 17.30 19.77 -11.00
N LYS A 9 17.09 20.29 -12.21
CA LYS A 9 15.97 19.89 -13.08
C LYS A 9 16.06 18.42 -13.47
N ALA A 10 17.22 17.94 -13.86
CA ALA A 10 17.43 16.55 -14.25
C ALA A 10 17.12 15.61 -13.08
N ILE A 11 17.63 15.91 -11.87
CA ILE A 11 17.32 15.14 -10.67
C ILE A 11 15.82 15.16 -10.37
N LEU A 12 15.18 16.34 -10.43
CA LEU A 12 13.76 16.46 -10.14
C LEU A 12 12.91 15.64 -11.13
N ILE A 13 13.29 15.60 -12.41
CA ILE A 13 12.61 14.75 -13.41
C ILE A 13 12.79 13.27 -13.06
N ILE A 14 14.02 12.83 -12.73
CA ILE A 14 14.29 11.44 -12.35
C ILE A 14 13.45 11.04 -11.12
N LEU A 15 13.43 11.87 -10.07
CA LEU A 15 12.65 11.60 -8.86
C LEU A 15 11.14 11.53 -9.16
N ASN A 16 10.60 12.40 -10.01
CA ASN A 16 9.19 12.35 -10.38
C ASN A 16 8.85 11.14 -11.25
N VAL A 17 9.75 10.68 -12.11
CA VAL A 17 9.56 9.42 -12.83
C VAL A 17 9.51 8.24 -11.85
N LEU A 18 10.41 8.21 -10.85
CA LEU A 18 10.39 7.19 -9.80
C LEU A 18 9.10 7.26 -8.96
N LEU A 19 8.65 8.46 -8.57
CA LEU A 19 7.38 8.66 -7.86
C LEU A 19 6.18 8.13 -8.67
N SER A 20 6.17 8.38 -9.99
CA SER A 20 5.12 7.85 -10.87
C SER A 20 5.11 6.33 -10.88
N LEU A 21 6.29 5.68 -10.98
CA LEU A 21 6.40 4.21 -10.91
C LEU A 21 5.91 3.65 -9.57
N ILE A 22 6.28 4.30 -8.45
CA ILE A 22 5.80 3.92 -7.12
C ILE A 22 4.28 4.09 -7.03
N GLY A 23 3.73 5.17 -7.58
CA GLY A 23 2.28 5.41 -7.64
C GLY A 23 1.54 4.32 -8.41
N VAL A 24 2.07 3.88 -9.56
CA VAL A 24 1.50 2.79 -10.35
C VAL A 24 1.56 1.46 -9.58
N ALA A 25 2.69 1.16 -8.93
CA ALA A 25 2.82 -0.05 -8.13
C ALA A 25 1.83 -0.06 -6.95
N LEU A 26 1.64 1.08 -6.28
CA LEU A 26 0.65 1.22 -5.21
C LEU A 26 -0.77 0.93 -5.70
N ILE A 27 -1.17 1.48 -6.85
CA ILE A 27 -2.49 1.21 -7.43
C ILE A 27 -2.64 -0.28 -7.78
N ALA A 28 -1.63 -0.89 -8.41
CA ALA A 28 -1.67 -2.30 -8.80
C ALA A 28 -1.85 -3.22 -7.58
N LEU A 29 -1.09 -2.97 -6.50
CA LEU A 29 -1.21 -3.71 -5.24
C LEU A 29 -2.59 -3.51 -4.60
N SER A 30 -3.09 -2.27 -4.56
CA SER A 30 -4.42 -1.98 -4.00
C SER A 30 -5.55 -2.62 -4.80
N VAL A 31 -5.47 -2.67 -6.12
CA VAL A 31 -6.48 -3.36 -6.94
C VAL A 31 -6.46 -4.87 -6.68
N PHE A 32 -5.28 -5.46 -6.48
CA PHE A 32 -5.15 -6.86 -6.11
C PHE A 32 -5.77 -7.15 -4.74
N GLU A 33 -5.55 -6.28 -3.75
CA GLU A 33 -6.19 -6.37 -2.43
C GLU A 33 -7.70 -6.18 -2.50
N LEU A 34 -8.18 -5.24 -3.33
CA LEU A 34 -9.60 -4.92 -3.46
C LEU A 34 -10.43 -6.15 -3.84
N ASN A 35 -9.91 -7.00 -4.72
CA ASN A 35 -10.57 -8.23 -5.16
C ASN A 35 -10.74 -9.28 -4.05
N ASN A 36 -9.96 -9.18 -2.98
CA ASN A 36 -10.02 -10.10 -1.84
C ASN A 36 -10.74 -9.49 -0.63
N THR A 37 -11.04 -8.19 -0.67
CA THR A 37 -11.77 -7.49 0.40
C THR A 37 -13.27 -7.56 0.22
N THR A 38 -13.99 -7.41 1.33
CA THR A 38 -15.44 -7.54 1.37
C THR A 38 -16.08 -6.16 1.23
N PRO A 39 -17.03 -5.95 0.29
CA PRO A 39 -17.65 -4.64 0.09
C PRO A 39 -18.30 -4.12 1.38
N GLY A 40 -18.04 -2.86 1.73
CA GLY A 40 -18.59 -2.21 2.92
C GLY A 40 -17.81 -2.42 4.22
N SER A 41 -16.72 -3.20 4.20
CA SER A 41 -15.78 -3.28 5.33
C SER A 41 -14.88 -2.04 5.43
N PHE A 42 -14.36 -1.77 6.63
CA PHE A 42 -13.36 -0.71 6.83
C PHE A 42 -12.10 -0.93 5.98
N GLU A 43 -11.70 -2.20 5.76
CA GLU A 43 -10.57 -2.54 4.89
C GLU A 43 -10.82 -2.15 3.44
N HIS A 44 -12.02 -2.41 2.91
CA HIS A 44 -12.39 -2.00 1.56
C HIS A 44 -12.32 -0.47 1.40
N ILE A 45 -12.78 0.30 2.38
CA ILE A 45 -12.68 1.77 2.36
C ILE A 45 -11.20 2.20 2.36
N ALA A 46 -10.36 1.58 3.19
CA ALA A 46 -8.93 1.89 3.25
C ALA A 46 -8.21 1.60 1.91
N VAL A 47 -8.49 0.46 1.28
CA VAL A 47 -7.94 0.10 -0.04
C VAL A 47 -8.37 1.10 -1.12
N VAL A 48 -9.64 1.50 -1.13
CA VAL A 48 -10.14 2.52 -2.07
C VAL A 48 -9.43 3.86 -1.87
N VAL A 49 -9.26 4.31 -0.63
CA VAL A 49 -8.50 5.54 -0.32
C VAL A 49 -7.06 5.43 -0.79
N GLN A 50 -6.43 4.26 -0.66
CA GLN A 50 -5.06 4.04 -1.14
C GLN A 50 -4.93 4.17 -2.67
N ILE A 51 -5.93 3.72 -3.44
CA ILE A 51 -5.98 3.92 -4.90
C ILE A 51 -6.05 5.41 -5.25
N PHE A 52 -6.87 6.19 -4.53
CA PHE A 52 -6.95 7.64 -4.72
C PHE A 52 -5.63 8.34 -4.43
N VAL A 53 -4.94 7.95 -3.34
CA VAL A 53 -3.62 8.49 -3.00
C VAL A 53 -2.60 8.17 -4.10
N GLY A 54 -2.54 6.90 -4.56
CA GLY A 54 -1.64 6.51 -5.65
C GLY A 54 -1.90 7.29 -6.94
N SER A 55 -3.18 7.54 -7.27
CA SER A 55 -3.56 8.34 -8.42
C SER A 55 -3.08 9.79 -8.29
N PHE A 56 -3.18 10.37 -7.10
CA PHE A 56 -2.71 11.73 -6.83
C PHE A 56 -1.18 11.83 -6.89
N VAL A 57 -0.45 10.81 -6.43
CA VAL A 57 1.01 10.72 -6.58
C VAL A 57 1.43 10.73 -8.06
N ILE A 58 0.70 10.00 -8.92
CA ILE A 58 0.97 10.02 -10.37
C ILE A 58 0.71 11.42 -10.96
N LEU A 59 -0.44 12.03 -10.64
CA LEU A 59 -0.77 13.38 -11.13
C LEU A 59 0.26 14.44 -10.69
N THR A 60 0.67 14.39 -9.42
CA THR A 60 1.69 15.30 -8.89
C THR A 60 3.06 15.05 -9.52
N SER A 61 3.39 13.80 -9.84
CA SER A 61 4.62 13.45 -10.57
C SER A 61 4.65 14.09 -11.96
N PHE A 62 3.53 14.07 -12.69
CA PHE A 62 3.42 14.77 -13.98
C PHE A 62 3.59 16.29 -13.81
N LEU A 63 2.95 16.89 -12.81
CA LEU A 63 3.14 18.31 -12.48
C LEU A 63 4.60 18.64 -12.17
N GLY A 64 5.31 17.77 -11.43
CA GLY A 64 6.73 17.92 -11.14
C GLY A 64 7.62 17.93 -12.39
N CYS A 65 7.37 17.00 -13.32
CA CYS A 65 8.04 16.98 -14.61
C CYS A 65 7.76 18.25 -15.43
N PHE A 66 6.51 18.71 -15.48
CA PHE A 66 6.15 19.96 -16.17
C PHE A 66 6.76 21.19 -15.50
N ALA A 67 6.81 21.24 -14.17
CA ALA A 67 7.44 22.32 -13.42
C ALA A 67 8.96 22.38 -13.63
N ALA A 68 9.62 21.23 -13.78
CA ALA A 68 11.04 21.16 -14.12
C ALA A 68 11.31 21.63 -15.56
N GLY A 69 10.43 21.26 -16.51
CA GLY A 69 10.56 21.64 -17.93
C GLY A 69 10.22 23.10 -18.20
N ARG A 70 9.03 23.53 -17.78
CA ARG A 70 8.53 24.91 -17.91
C ARG A 70 8.84 25.64 -16.61
N ILE A 71 9.85 26.51 -16.61
CA ILE A 71 10.31 27.32 -15.45
C ILE A 71 9.26 28.39 -15.05
N SER A 72 8.01 27.98 -14.89
CA SER A 72 6.93 28.83 -14.41
C SER A 72 6.90 28.73 -12.89
N LEU A 73 7.01 29.88 -12.23
CA LEU A 73 6.88 29.96 -10.78
C LEU A 73 5.55 29.37 -10.30
N GLY A 74 4.46 29.58 -11.05
CA GLY A 74 3.15 29.03 -10.71
C GLY A 74 3.14 27.50 -10.65
N LEU A 75 3.73 26.84 -11.65
CA LEU A 75 3.79 25.37 -11.69
C LEU A 75 4.68 24.80 -10.57
N ILE A 76 5.83 25.43 -10.30
CA ILE A 76 6.73 24.99 -9.23
C ILE A 76 6.04 25.10 -7.86
N TRP A 77 5.39 26.22 -7.56
CA TRP A 77 4.70 26.39 -6.28
C TRP A 77 3.45 25.53 -6.15
N SER A 78 2.70 25.32 -7.23
CA SER A 78 1.59 24.36 -7.26
C SER A 78 2.07 22.96 -6.92
N TYR A 79 3.16 22.50 -7.54
CA TYR A 79 3.77 21.20 -7.24
C TYR A 79 4.21 21.08 -5.77
N VAL A 80 4.87 22.12 -5.24
CA VAL A 80 5.29 22.19 -3.82
C VAL A 80 4.10 22.07 -2.87
N ILE A 81 2.99 22.76 -3.15
CA ILE A 81 1.77 22.68 -2.33
C ILE A 81 1.18 21.27 -2.39
N CYS A 82 1.10 20.66 -3.58
CA CYS A 82 0.58 19.31 -3.71
C CYS A 82 1.43 18.28 -2.94
N LEU A 83 2.76 18.37 -3.01
CA LEU A 83 3.66 17.52 -2.22
C LEU A 83 3.47 17.73 -0.71
N ALA A 84 3.30 18.97 -0.26
CA ALA A 84 3.06 19.25 1.16
C ALA A 84 1.75 18.61 1.66
N ILE A 85 0.69 18.63 0.85
CA ILE A 85 -0.58 17.96 1.16
C ILE A 85 -0.38 16.44 1.23
N LEU A 86 0.30 15.84 0.25
CA LEU A 86 0.60 14.40 0.22
C LEU A 86 1.38 13.95 1.46
N LEU A 87 2.45 14.67 1.81
CA LEU A 87 3.25 14.39 3.00
C LEU A 87 2.42 14.49 4.29
N SER A 88 1.55 15.48 4.39
CA SER A 88 0.66 15.64 5.55
C SER A 88 -0.30 14.45 5.70
N LEU A 89 -0.86 13.98 4.59
CA LEU A 89 -1.72 12.78 4.56
C LEU A 89 -0.93 11.52 4.91
N GLN A 90 0.30 11.37 4.43
CA GLN A 90 1.14 10.22 4.77
C GLN A 90 1.49 10.15 6.25
N ILE A 91 1.87 11.29 6.85
CA ILE A 91 2.15 11.36 8.29
C ILE A 91 0.92 10.94 9.09
N TYR A 92 -0.27 11.43 8.71
CA TYR A 92 -1.52 11.02 9.34
C TYR A 92 -1.77 9.51 9.21
N ILE A 93 -1.58 8.94 8.01
CA ILE A 93 -1.78 7.50 7.77
C ILE A 93 -0.80 6.65 8.56
N ILE A 94 0.48 7.04 8.62
CA ILE A 94 1.51 6.30 9.38
C ILE A 94 1.23 6.36 10.88
N ALA A 95 0.83 7.53 11.39
CA ALA A 95 0.44 7.69 12.80
C ALA A 95 -0.81 6.85 13.14
N ALA A 96 -1.81 6.85 12.25
CA ALA A 96 -3.01 6.03 12.41
C ALA A 96 -2.65 4.53 12.39
N ALA A 97 -1.80 4.09 11.47
CA ALA A 97 -1.36 2.71 11.35
C ALA A 97 -0.66 2.20 12.62
N HIS A 98 0.11 3.04 13.31
CA HIS A 98 0.76 2.65 14.57
C HIS A 98 -0.22 2.44 15.73
N SER A 99 -1.39 3.10 15.69
CA SER A 99 -2.42 2.94 16.72
C SER A 99 -3.34 1.74 16.49
N THR A 100 -3.36 1.18 15.28
CA THR A 100 -4.18 0.03 14.92
C THR A 100 -3.39 -1.27 14.97
N ASP A 101 -3.79 -2.19 15.85
CA ASP A 101 -3.18 -3.52 15.94
C ASP A 101 -3.76 -4.44 14.85
N TYR A 102 -3.18 -4.35 13.65
CA TYR A 102 -3.63 -5.06 12.46
C TYR A 102 -3.62 -6.59 12.64
N VAL A 103 -2.63 -7.11 13.38
CA VAL A 103 -2.50 -8.55 13.66
C VAL A 103 -3.65 -9.02 14.55
N GLN A 104 -4.00 -8.23 15.56
CA GLN A 104 -5.11 -8.55 16.44
C GLN A 104 -6.47 -8.47 15.73
N ARG A 105 -6.64 -7.53 14.77
CA ARG A 105 -7.83 -7.47 13.92
C ARG A 105 -7.96 -8.66 12.97
N ALA A 106 -6.88 -9.00 12.27
CA ALA A 106 -6.86 -10.17 11.40
C ALA A 106 -7.19 -11.46 12.18
N ARG A 107 -6.70 -11.55 13.42
CA ARG A 107 -7.04 -12.63 14.35
C ARG A 107 -8.52 -12.65 14.72
N SER A 108 -9.08 -11.51 15.13
CA SER A 108 -10.50 -11.44 15.53
C SER A 108 -11.44 -11.74 14.37
N ASP A 109 -11.11 -11.24 13.18
CA ASP A 109 -11.93 -11.43 11.98
C ASP A 109 -11.92 -12.90 11.53
N TYR A 110 -10.75 -13.55 11.57
CA TYR A 110 -10.67 -14.99 11.32
C TYR A 110 -11.47 -15.79 12.35
N LEU A 111 -11.35 -15.47 13.64
CA LEU A 111 -12.11 -16.17 14.70
C LEU A 111 -13.63 -16.00 14.52
N ALA A 112 -14.09 -14.81 14.12
CA ALA A 112 -15.49 -14.56 13.82
C ALA A 112 -15.99 -15.37 12.61
N LEU A 113 -15.19 -15.43 11.53
CA LEU A 113 -15.48 -16.27 10.36
C LEU A 113 -15.53 -17.76 10.73
N TRP A 114 -14.61 -18.21 11.59
CA TRP A 114 -14.52 -19.59 12.06
C TRP A 114 -15.70 -19.99 12.96
N ALA A 115 -16.16 -19.06 13.81
CA ALA A 115 -17.31 -19.26 14.69
C ALA A 115 -18.60 -19.51 13.90
N ASP A 116 -18.80 -18.81 12.78
CA ASP A 116 -19.91 -19.04 11.86
C ASP A 116 -19.46 -19.69 10.55
N ARG A 117 -18.69 -20.77 10.66
CA ARG A 117 -18.12 -21.49 9.51
C ARG A 117 -19.17 -22.06 8.55
N ARG A 118 -20.38 -22.41 9.03
CA ARG A 118 -21.43 -22.96 8.15
C ARG A 118 -21.88 -21.94 7.11
N HIS A 119 -22.06 -20.68 7.50
CA HIS A 119 -22.41 -19.61 6.58
C HIS A 119 -21.20 -19.06 5.81
N ASN A 120 -19.99 -19.14 6.39
CA ASN A 120 -18.77 -18.60 5.80
C ASN A 120 -17.89 -19.65 5.09
N SER A 121 -18.45 -20.80 4.71
CA SER A 121 -17.71 -21.93 4.16
C SER A 121 -16.87 -21.59 2.92
N GLU A 122 -17.39 -20.74 2.03
CA GLU A 122 -16.67 -20.28 0.83
C GLU A 122 -15.44 -19.42 1.19
N ARG A 123 -15.59 -18.48 2.13
CA ARG A 123 -14.48 -17.63 2.60
C ARG A 123 -13.42 -18.45 3.32
N LEU A 124 -13.84 -19.40 4.16
CA LEU A 124 -12.88 -20.31 4.81
C LEU A 124 -12.15 -21.16 3.76
N ALA A 125 -12.86 -21.66 2.75
CA ALA A 125 -12.23 -22.42 1.68
C ALA A 125 -11.18 -21.61 0.92
N TYR A 126 -11.47 -20.33 0.64
CA TYR A 126 -10.52 -19.39 0.08
C TYR A 126 -9.31 -19.20 1.00
N ILE A 127 -9.50 -18.94 2.30
CA ILE A 127 -8.41 -18.73 3.26
C ILE A 127 -7.51 -19.97 3.37
N GLU A 128 -8.11 -21.16 3.52
CA GLU A 128 -7.41 -22.43 3.67
C GLU A 128 -6.53 -22.74 2.43
N GLN A 129 -7.02 -22.43 1.22
CA GLN A 129 -6.22 -22.55 -0.01
C GLN A 129 -5.20 -21.42 -0.17
N ARG A 130 -5.58 -20.18 0.12
CA ARG A 130 -4.74 -18.99 -0.08
C ARG A 130 -3.51 -19.00 0.81
N TYR A 131 -3.67 -19.41 2.07
CA TYR A 131 -2.61 -19.45 3.06
C TYR A 131 -2.09 -20.87 3.34
N THR A 132 -2.52 -21.85 2.54
CA THR A 132 -2.09 -23.26 2.64
C THR A 132 -2.17 -23.79 4.08
N CYS A 133 -3.30 -23.55 4.72
CA CYS A 133 -3.56 -23.86 6.12
C CYS A 133 -4.86 -24.66 6.23
N CYS A 134 -5.07 -25.36 7.34
CA CYS A 134 -6.31 -26.07 7.59
C CYS A 134 -6.76 -25.88 9.03
N GLY A 135 -8.04 -25.55 9.18
CA GLY A 135 -8.65 -25.35 10.48
C GLY A 135 -8.15 -24.12 11.23
N SER A 136 -8.59 -23.94 12.48
CA SER A 136 -8.18 -22.78 13.28
C SER A 136 -6.75 -22.96 13.78
N THR A 137 -6.50 -24.05 14.48
CA THR A 137 -5.18 -24.45 14.98
C THR A 137 -4.60 -25.63 14.22
N GLY A 138 -5.45 -26.39 13.53
CA GLY A 138 -5.02 -27.47 12.64
C GLY A 138 -6.19 -28.26 12.05
N PRO A 139 -5.89 -29.25 11.18
CA PRO A 139 -6.92 -30.07 10.52
C PRO A 139 -7.76 -30.91 11.49
N GLN A 140 -7.22 -31.21 12.66
CA GLN A 140 -7.92 -31.96 13.71
C GLN A 140 -9.16 -31.24 14.22
N ASP A 141 -9.23 -29.91 14.09
CA ASP A 141 -10.39 -29.13 14.53
C ASP A 141 -11.67 -29.59 13.82
N TYR A 142 -11.61 -29.92 12.52
CA TYR A 142 -12.79 -30.43 11.81
C TYR A 142 -13.29 -31.75 12.40
N ILE A 143 -12.36 -32.65 12.75
CA ILE A 143 -12.66 -33.96 13.32
C ILE A 143 -13.28 -33.81 14.71
N LEU A 144 -12.76 -32.91 15.54
CA LEU A 144 -13.31 -32.61 16.87
C LEU A 144 -14.73 -32.02 16.80
N LEU A 145 -15.05 -31.30 15.73
CA LEU A 145 -16.40 -30.80 15.44
C LEU A 145 -17.31 -31.86 14.77
N GLY A 146 -16.87 -33.13 14.69
CA GLY A 146 -17.64 -34.22 14.08
C GLY A 146 -17.82 -34.08 12.57
N SER A 147 -16.99 -33.28 11.92
CA SER A 147 -17.01 -33.04 10.48
C SER A 147 -15.79 -33.66 9.80
N GLY A 148 -15.94 -34.12 8.56
CA GLY A 148 -14.80 -34.53 7.75
C GLY A 148 -13.92 -33.33 7.39
N ILE A 149 -12.61 -33.56 7.24
CA ILE A 149 -11.69 -32.53 6.73
C ILE A 149 -12.12 -32.17 5.30
N PRO A 150 -12.35 -30.89 4.99
CA PRO A 150 -12.86 -30.47 3.70
C PRO A 150 -11.78 -30.52 2.61
N LEU A 151 -12.19 -30.60 1.33
CA LEU A 151 -11.25 -30.81 0.20
C LEU A 151 -10.23 -29.67 0.05
N ASN A 152 -10.62 -28.46 0.42
CA ASN A 152 -9.81 -27.25 0.35
C ASN A 152 -8.69 -27.21 1.41
N CYS A 153 -8.65 -28.14 2.36
CA CYS A 153 -7.49 -28.35 3.23
C CYS A 153 -6.40 -29.20 2.58
N TYR A 154 -6.61 -29.65 1.34
CA TYR A 154 -5.64 -30.46 0.61
C TYR A 154 -5.05 -29.69 -0.56
N LYS A 155 -3.76 -29.88 -0.78
CA LYS A 155 -3.06 -29.43 -1.99
C LYS A 155 -3.73 -30.07 -3.22
N ASN A 156 -3.94 -29.26 -4.26
CA ASN A 156 -4.61 -29.64 -5.51
C ASN A 156 -6.04 -30.20 -5.33
N LEU A 157 -6.68 -30.00 -4.17
CA LEU A 157 -8.02 -30.53 -3.88
C LEU A 157 -8.09 -32.07 -3.91
N GLU A 158 -6.96 -32.74 -3.71
CA GLU A 158 -6.88 -34.21 -3.70
C GLU A 158 -6.81 -34.74 -2.27
N ARG A 159 -7.76 -35.60 -1.86
CA ARG A 159 -7.76 -36.26 -0.54
C ARG A 159 -6.63 -37.29 -0.45
N SER A 160 -5.41 -36.81 -0.21
CA SER A 160 -4.23 -37.60 0.11
C SER A 160 -3.61 -37.07 1.39
N SER A 161 -3.19 -37.95 2.30
CA SER A 161 -2.52 -37.54 3.55
C SER A 161 -1.23 -36.74 3.30
N SER A 162 -0.54 -37.02 2.18
CA SER A 162 0.65 -36.27 1.75
C SER A 162 0.36 -34.82 1.34
N ASN A 163 -0.90 -34.52 1.01
CA ASN A 163 -1.34 -33.24 0.50
C ASN A 163 -2.10 -32.41 1.54
N LEU A 164 -2.31 -32.94 2.75
CA LEU A 164 -3.03 -32.25 3.81
C LEU A 164 -2.20 -31.09 4.38
N PHE A 165 -2.79 -29.91 4.46
CA PHE A 165 -2.18 -28.78 5.16
C PHE A 165 -2.18 -29.03 6.67
N SER A 166 -1.00 -29.01 7.27
CA SER A 166 -0.80 -29.25 8.71
C SER A 166 -0.84 -27.97 9.55
N ALA A 167 -0.58 -26.81 8.94
CA ALA A 167 -0.56 -25.53 9.64
C ALA A 167 -1.98 -25.04 9.97
N GLY A 168 -2.16 -24.47 11.16
CA GLY A 168 -3.40 -23.80 11.54
C GLY A 168 -3.57 -22.44 10.84
N CYS A 169 -4.79 -22.11 10.41
CA CYS A 169 -5.03 -20.85 9.72
C CYS A 169 -4.96 -19.63 10.63
N LEU A 170 -5.19 -19.76 11.94
CA LEU A 170 -5.09 -18.63 12.87
C LEU A 170 -3.68 -18.04 12.85
N GLU A 171 -2.65 -18.88 13.00
CA GLU A 171 -1.25 -18.47 12.95
C GLU A 171 -0.85 -18.01 11.54
N SER A 172 -1.28 -18.76 10.51
CA SER A 172 -0.93 -18.44 9.11
C SER A 172 -1.49 -17.09 8.66
N VAL A 173 -2.73 -16.76 9.04
CA VAL A 173 -3.36 -15.46 8.74
C VAL A 173 -2.65 -14.32 9.48
N GLN A 174 -2.26 -14.53 10.74
CA GLN A 174 -1.52 -13.53 11.51
C GLN A 174 -0.11 -13.27 10.93
N ALA A 175 0.60 -14.32 10.53
CA ALA A 175 1.91 -14.20 9.89
C ALA A 175 1.81 -13.41 8.58
N HIS A 176 0.88 -13.78 7.69
CA HIS A 176 0.69 -13.07 6.42
C HIS A 176 0.19 -11.63 6.62
N ALA A 177 -0.66 -11.37 7.62
CA ALA A 177 -1.07 -10.00 7.97
C ALA A 177 0.14 -9.16 8.40
N THR A 178 1.06 -9.73 9.18
CA THR A 178 2.29 -9.04 9.61
C THR A 178 3.19 -8.71 8.41
N ASP A 179 3.38 -9.66 7.49
CA ASP A 179 4.22 -9.47 6.31
C ASP A 179 3.63 -8.41 5.36
N ASN A 180 2.32 -8.45 5.11
CA ASN A 180 1.64 -7.46 4.27
C ASN A 180 1.72 -6.05 4.86
N VAL A 181 1.48 -5.91 6.17
CA VAL A 181 1.60 -4.62 6.87
C VAL A 181 3.04 -4.11 6.81
N THR A 182 4.02 -4.98 7.02
CA THR A 182 5.45 -4.62 6.98
C THR A 182 5.85 -4.15 5.59
N ASN A 183 5.48 -4.89 4.53
CA ASN A 183 5.75 -4.51 3.14
C ASN A 183 5.05 -3.19 2.78
N GLY A 184 3.80 -3.01 3.17
CA GLY A 184 3.06 -1.76 2.96
C GLY A 184 3.71 -0.57 3.68
N LEU A 185 4.23 -0.78 4.90
CA LEU A 185 4.93 0.25 5.67
C LEU A 185 6.27 0.63 5.02
N ILE A 186 7.03 -0.36 4.51
CA ILE A 186 8.29 -0.11 3.78
C ILE A 186 8.04 0.77 2.55
N ILE A 187 7.03 0.45 1.74
CA ILE A 187 6.69 1.23 0.55
C ILE A 187 6.30 2.67 0.94
N LYS A 188 5.51 2.85 2.00
CA LYS A 188 5.13 4.19 2.50
C LYS A 188 6.33 5.01 2.97
N TRP A 189 7.28 4.41 3.69
CA TRP A 189 8.51 5.10 4.09
C TRP A 189 9.40 5.48 2.91
N LEU A 190 9.52 4.59 1.92
CA LEU A 190 10.25 4.90 0.68
C LEU A 190 9.61 6.07 -0.05
N LEU A 191 8.27 6.06 -0.21
CA LEU A 191 7.54 7.16 -0.83
C LEU A 191 7.77 8.48 -0.07
N PHE A 192 7.65 8.47 1.26
CA PHE A 192 7.88 9.64 2.10
C PHE A 192 9.27 10.27 1.91
N ILE A 193 10.33 9.45 1.85
CA ILE A 193 11.70 9.93 1.64
C ILE A 193 11.85 10.58 0.26
N VAL A 194 11.29 9.95 -0.79
CA VAL A 194 11.36 10.47 -2.16
C VAL A 194 10.56 11.77 -2.31
N GLU A 195 9.39 11.88 -1.67
CA GLU A 195 8.60 13.12 -1.68
C GLU A 195 9.29 14.25 -0.90
N MET A 196 9.87 13.95 0.27
CA MET A 196 10.64 14.92 1.06
C MET A 196 11.84 15.48 0.30
N THR A 197 12.60 14.61 -0.39
CA THR A 197 13.73 15.04 -1.23
C THR A 197 13.26 15.86 -2.42
N SER A 198 12.17 15.45 -3.08
CA SER A 198 11.56 16.19 -4.19
C SER A 198 11.07 17.58 -3.77
N LEU A 199 10.44 17.68 -2.59
CA LEU A 199 10.01 18.95 -2.01
C LEU A 199 11.19 19.89 -1.74
N GLY A 200 12.28 19.38 -1.16
CA GLY A 200 13.50 20.16 -0.91
C GLY A 200 14.12 20.70 -2.20
N ILE A 201 14.21 19.86 -3.24
CA ILE A 201 14.75 20.27 -4.54
C ILE A 201 13.83 21.29 -5.23
N ALA A 202 12.51 21.06 -5.22
CA ALA A 202 11.54 21.94 -5.87
C ALA A 202 11.45 23.32 -5.20
N THR A 203 11.47 23.37 -3.87
CA THR A 203 11.50 24.63 -3.10
C THR A 203 12.79 25.42 -3.38
N HIS A 204 13.95 24.75 -3.35
CA HIS A 204 15.22 25.38 -3.69
C HIS A 204 15.23 25.91 -5.14
N LEU A 205 14.71 25.12 -6.09
CA LEU A 205 14.58 25.52 -7.49
C LEU A 205 13.64 26.74 -7.63
N GLY A 206 12.49 26.72 -6.97
CA GLY A 206 11.51 27.81 -6.98
C GLY A 206 12.07 29.13 -6.45
N ILE A 207 12.80 29.08 -5.32
CA ILE A 207 13.47 30.25 -4.74
C ILE A 207 14.56 30.78 -5.70
N THR A 208 15.37 29.89 -6.26
CA THR A 208 16.45 30.26 -7.20
C THR A 208 15.88 30.96 -8.44
N VAL A 209 14.83 30.41 -9.03
CA VAL A 209 14.13 30.97 -10.19
C VAL A 209 13.49 32.31 -9.84
N ARG A 210 12.82 32.42 -8.69
CA ARG A 210 12.18 33.66 -8.23
C ARG A 210 13.20 34.78 -8.06
N ASN A 211 14.35 34.46 -7.47
CA ASN A 211 15.44 35.41 -7.28
C ASN A 211 16.04 35.86 -8.62
N LYS A 212 16.20 34.95 -9.59
CA LYS A 212 16.64 35.29 -10.95
C LYS A 212 15.67 36.24 -11.65
N LEU A 213 14.37 35.94 -11.63
CA LEU A 213 13.32 36.79 -12.21
C LEU A 213 13.15 38.15 -11.51
N ARG A 214 13.55 38.27 -10.23
CA ARG A 214 13.64 39.56 -9.56
C ARG A 214 14.83 40.37 -10.07
N ARG A 215 16.01 39.76 -10.20
CA ARG A 215 17.22 40.42 -10.71
C ARG A 215 17.08 40.89 -12.15
N GLU A 216 16.30 40.20 -12.99
CA GLU A 216 16.07 40.61 -14.38
C GLU A 216 15.08 41.79 -14.52
N ARG A 217 14.37 42.15 -13.45
CA ARG A 217 13.43 43.28 -13.43
C ARG A 217 14.04 44.59 -12.90
N PHE A 218 15.26 44.55 -12.38
CA PHE A 218 16.03 45.71 -11.93
C PHE A 218 17.25 45.87 -12.84
#